data_AF-A0A7L4FQR4-F1
#
_entry.id   AF-A0A7L4FQR4-F1
#
_cell.length_a   1.000
_cell.length_b   1.000
_cell.length_c   1.000
_cell.angle_alpha   90.00
_cell.angle_beta   90.00
_cell.angle_gamma   90.00
#
_symmetry.space_group_name_H-M   'P 1'
#
loop_
_entity.id
_entity.type
_entity.pdbx_description
1 polymer ?
#
loop_
_entity_poly.entity_id
_entity_poly.type
_entity_poly.pdbx_seq_one_letter_code
_entity_poly.pdbx_strand_id
1 'polypeptide(L)'
;AATGPAPHLKRAGGTATVKAMLLEWCRARTRGYEHVDVQNFSGSWGSGLAFCALLHSFFPDAFEYGSLEPGARRHNFTLAFATAEERAGCAPLLEVEDMVRLPVPDAKCVYTYLQELYRCLVAKGLVKTKKR
;
A
#
# COMPACT_ATOMS: atom_id res chain seq x y z
N ALA A 1 4.97 -4.49 -17.58
CA ALA A 1 3.69 -4.75 -16.88
C ALA A 1 3.96 -5.63 -15.66
N ALA A 2 3.77 -5.12 -14.45
CA ALA A 2 4.08 -5.83 -13.22
C ALA A 2 2.99 -6.84 -12.85
N THR A 3 3.13 -8.08 -13.33
CA THR A 3 2.32 -9.24 -12.92
C THR A 3 2.76 -9.75 -11.55
N GLY A 4 2.36 -9.06 -10.48
CA GLY A 4 2.36 -9.65 -9.14
C GLY A 4 1.14 -10.57 -8.97
N PRO A 5 1.26 -11.71 -8.25
CA PRO A 5 0.16 -12.65 -8.08
C PRO A 5 -1.01 -12.00 -7.33
N ALA A 6 -2.22 -12.22 -7.82
CA ALA A 6 -3.43 -11.83 -7.11
C ALA A 6 -3.55 -12.67 -5.83
N PRO A 7 -3.88 -12.07 -4.69
CA PRO A 7 -3.95 -12.79 -3.44
C PRO A 7 -5.12 -13.79 -3.47
N HIS A 8 -4.90 -14.97 -2.88
CA HIS A 8 -5.88 -16.05 -2.85
C HIS A 8 -7.05 -15.71 -1.92
N LEU A 9 -8.03 -14.96 -2.43
CA LEU A 9 -9.29 -14.73 -1.71
C LEU A 9 -10.18 -15.97 -1.78
N LYS A 10 -9.90 -16.97 -0.93
CA LYS A 10 -10.92 -17.97 -0.58
C LYS A 10 -11.90 -17.29 0.38
N ARG A 11 -13.17 -17.20 -0.02
CA ARG A 11 -14.28 -16.85 0.88
C ARG A 11 -14.40 -17.95 1.94
N ALA A 12 -13.69 -17.78 3.05
CA ALA A 12 -13.91 -18.46 4.32
C ALA A 12 -13.95 -17.35 5.39
N GLY A 13 -15.04 -17.29 6.15
CA GLY A 13 -15.45 -16.14 6.96
C GLY A 13 -14.44 -15.69 8.02
N GLY A 14 -14.55 -14.41 8.39
CA GLY A 14 -13.80 -13.76 9.47
C GLY A 14 -13.00 -12.53 9.01
N THR A 15 -13.08 -11.44 9.78
CA THR A 15 -12.26 -10.22 9.57
C THR A 15 -10.75 -10.52 9.65
N ALA A 16 -10.35 -11.51 10.46
CA ALA A 16 -8.98 -12.00 10.55
C ALA A 16 -8.46 -12.56 9.22
N THR A 17 -9.32 -13.26 8.45
CA THR A 17 -8.95 -13.85 7.16
C THR A 17 -8.70 -12.79 6.09
N VAL A 18 -9.50 -11.71 6.09
CA VAL A 18 -9.32 -10.57 5.16
C VAL A 18 -8.05 -9.80 5.48
N LYS A 19 -7.79 -9.55 6.77
CA LYS A 19 -6.59 -8.85 7.23
C LYS A 19 -5.31 -9.60 6.85
N ALA A 20 -5.28 -10.92 7.02
CA ALA A 20 -4.16 -11.76 6.61
C ALA A 20 -3.96 -11.74 5.09
N MET A 21 -5.04 -11.82 4.31
CA MET A 21 -4.98 -11.75 2.85
C MET A 21 -4.37 -10.42 2.38
N LEU A 22 -4.83 -9.29 2.94
CA LEU A 22 -4.33 -7.98 2.55
C LEU A 22 -2.86 -7.79 2.93
N LEU A 23 -2.44 -8.33 4.08
CA LEU A 23 -1.04 -8.27 4.52
C LEU A 23 -0.14 -9.04 3.55
N GLU A 24 -0.55 -10.26 3.19
CA GLU A 24 0.19 -11.09 2.24
C GLU A 24 0.26 -10.46 0.85
N TRP A 25 -0.84 -9.83 0.42
CA TRP A 25 -0.85 -9.07 -0.82
C TRP A 25 0.16 -7.92 -0.82
N CYS A 26 0.20 -7.12 0.26
CA CYS A 26 1.16 -6.03 0.39
C CYS A 26 2.59 -6.58 0.31
N ARG A 27 2.91 -7.63 1.09
CA ARG A 27 4.21 -8.31 1.07
C ARG A 27 4.61 -8.81 -0.31
N ALA A 28 3.70 -9.45 -1.02
CA ALA A 28 3.96 -9.98 -2.35
C ALA A 28 4.25 -8.86 -3.37
N ARG A 29 3.57 -7.71 -3.24
CA ARG A 29 3.74 -6.56 -4.15
C ARG A 29 4.96 -5.72 -3.86
N THR A 30 5.41 -5.68 -2.61
CA THR A 30 6.60 -4.92 -2.19
C THR A 30 7.86 -5.77 -2.09
N ARG A 31 7.78 -7.07 -2.44
CA ARG A 31 8.96 -7.95 -2.45
C ARG A 31 10.05 -7.39 -3.38
N GLY A 32 11.26 -7.27 -2.84
CA GLY A 32 12.44 -6.81 -3.59
C GLY A 32 12.66 -5.30 -3.57
N TYR A 33 11.78 -4.52 -2.93
CA TYR A 33 12.02 -3.10 -2.69
C TYR A 33 12.95 -2.92 -1.48
N GLU A 34 13.96 -2.08 -1.66
CA GLU A 34 14.91 -1.77 -0.58
C GLU A 34 14.23 -1.03 0.57
N HIS A 35 14.70 -1.30 1.79
CA HIS A 35 14.19 -0.73 3.04
C HIS A 35 12.70 -0.99 3.35
N VAL A 36 12.06 -1.93 2.65
CA VAL A 36 10.66 -2.30 2.86
C VAL A 36 10.55 -3.75 3.30
N ASP A 37 10.05 -3.93 4.53
CA ASP A 37 9.62 -5.23 5.05
C ASP A 37 8.24 -5.09 5.72
N VAL A 38 7.20 -5.55 5.01
CA VAL A 38 5.81 -5.41 5.45
C VAL A 38 5.47 -6.56 6.39
N GLN A 39 5.46 -6.31 7.69
CA GLN A 39 5.18 -7.32 8.73
C GLN A 39 3.86 -7.07 9.47
N ASN A 40 3.35 -5.85 9.40
CA ASN A 40 2.14 -5.41 10.07
C ASN A 40 1.51 -4.23 9.32
N PHE A 41 0.45 -3.66 9.89
CA PHE A 41 -0.20 -2.44 9.39
C PHE A 41 0.19 -1.19 10.21
N SER A 42 1.28 -1.22 10.98
CA SER A 42 1.72 -0.09 11.80
C SER A 42 3.16 0.29 11.45
N GLY A 43 4.13 -0.16 12.24
CA GLY A 43 5.53 0.24 12.13
C GLY A 43 6.15 0.02 10.75
N SER A 44 5.75 -1.03 10.03
CA SER A 44 6.21 -1.29 8.65
C SER A 44 5.88 -0.17 7.65
N TRP A 45 4.94 0.71 7.99
CA TRP A 45 4.46 1.79 7.13
C TRP A 45 4.93 3.17 7.59
N GLY A 46 5.64 3.26 8.72
CA GLY A 46 6.01 4.54 9.34
C GLY A 46 6.99 5.40 8.55
N SER A 47 7.80 4.81 7.66
CA SER A 47 8.72 5.55 6.78
C SER A 47 8.05 6.13 5.54
N GLY A 48 6.83 5.69 5.21
CA GLY A 48 6.16 5.99 3.95
C GLY A 48 6.67 5.18 2.75
N LEU A 49 7.82 4.50 2.84
CA LEU A 49 8.40 3.72 1.73
C LEU A 49 7.54 2.52 1.34
N ALA A 50 6.88 1.86 2.29
CA ALA A 50 5.98 0.75 1.98
C ALA A 50 4.79 1.19 1.10
N PHE A 51 4.27 2.41 1.29
CA PHE A 51 3.25 2.98 0.40
C PHE A 51 3.82 3.29 -0.98
N CYS A 52 5.01 3.91 -1.04
CA CYS A 52 5.69 4.20 -2.30
C CYS A 52 5.97 2.92 -3.10
N ALA A 53 6.52 1.89 -2.46
CA ALA A 53 6.82 0.59 -3.08
C ALA A 53 5.56 -0.07 -3.63
N LEU A 54 4.47 -0.05 -2.85
CA LEU A 54 3.20 -0.64 -3.27
C LEU A 54 2.67 0.05 -4.53
N LEU A 55 2.67 1.39 -4.58
CA LEU A 55 2.19 2.14 -5.74
C LEU A 55 3.12 2.02 -6.94
N HIS A 56 4.43 2.12 -6.74
CA HIS A 56 5.44 1.92 -7.79
C HIS A 56 5.34 0.53 -8.42
N SER A 57 4.92 -0.50 -7.65
CA SER A 57 4.66 -1.82 -8.22
C SER A 57 3.56 -1.81 -9.29
N PHE A 58 2.62 -0.87 -9.25
CA PHE A 58 1.56 -0.70 -10.27
C PHE A 58 1.93 0.35 -11.32
N PHE A 59 2.60 1.42 -10.90
CA PHE A 59 2.94 2.58 -11.71
C PHE A 59 4.45 2.87 -11.60
N PRO A 60 5.31 2.02 -12.20
CA PRO A 60 6.76 2.16 -12.10
C PRO A 60 7.30 3.44 -12.77
N ASP A 61 6.47 4.10 -13.57
CA ASP A 61 6.72 5.36 -14.25
C ASP A 61 6.22 6.59 -13.47
N ALA A 62 5.60 6.40 -12.30
CA ALA A 62 5.08 7.52 -11.51
C ALA A 62 6.19 8.34 -10.83
N PHE A 63 7.27 7.68 -10.38
CA PHE A 63 8.41 8.29 -9.70
C PHE A 63 9.58 7.30 -9.61
N GLU A 64 10.79 7.80 -9.34
CA GLU A 64 11.98 6.97 -9.17
C GLU A 64 12.12 6.48 -7.72
N TYR A 65 11.68 5.24 -7.43
CA TYR A 65 11.73 4.68 -6.07
C TYR A 65 13.15 4.67 -5.47
N GLY A 66 14.18 4.40 -6.28
CA GLY A 66 15.57 4.30 -5.81
C GLY A 66 16.16 5.61 -5.26
N SER A 67 15.50 6.73 -5.50
CA SER A 67 15.89 8.04 -4.93
C SER A 67 15.27 8.33 -3.55
N LEU A 68 14.37 7.46 -3.07
CA LEU A 68 13.60 7.69 -1.85
C LEU A 68 14.35 7.20 -0.61
N GLU A 69 14.37 8.05 0.42
CA GLU A 69 15.08 7.79 1.66
C GLU A 69 14.12 7.50 2.83
N PRO A 70 14.41 6.52 3.71
CA PRO A 70 13.55 6.22 4.86
C PRO A 70 13.33 7.40 5.81
N GLY A 71 14.32 8.30 5.91
CA GLY A 71 14.27 9.50 6.74
C GLY A 71 13.35 10.60 6.18
N ALA A 72 13.07 10.59 4.87
CA ALA A 72 12.27 11.59 4.18
C ALA A 72 10.75 11.34 4.30
N ARG A 73 10.27 10.97 5.50
CA ARG A 73 8.90 10.45 5.74
C ARG A 73 7.81 11.33 5.14
N ARG A 74 7.89 12.66 5.36
CA ARG A 74 6.91 13.62 4.85
C ARG A 74 6.82 13.54 3.32
N HIS A 75 7.96 13.57 2.65
CA HIS A 75 8.03 13.46 1.20
C HIS A 75 7.46 12.12 0.72
N ASN A 76 7.84 11.02 1.35
CA ASN A 76 7.36 9.68 0.99
C ASN A 76 5.84 9.56 1.10
N PHE A 77 5.23 10.04 2.20
CA PHE A 77 3.78 10.01 2.35
C PHE A 77 3.07 10.92 1.35
N THR A 78 3.56 12.15 1.15
CA THR A 78 2.98 13.07 0.17
C THR A 78 3.01 12.47 -1.24
N LEU A 79 4.16 11.93 -1.66
CA LEU A 79 4.34 11.33 -2.97
C LEU A 79 3.41 10.12 -3.17
N ALA A 80 3.35 9.24 -2.18
CA ALA A 80 2.48 8.07 -2.25
C ALA A 80 1.01 8.46 -2.35
N PHE A 81 0.52 9.33 -1.47
CA PHE A 81 -0.90 9.69 -1.46
C PHE A 81 -1.32 10.47 -2.71
N ALA A 82 -0.47 11.38 -3.20
CA ALA A 82 -0.71 12.06 -4.47
C ALA A 82 -0.75 11.08 -5.65
N THR A 83 0.18 10.12 -5.70
CA THR A 83 0.19 9.09 -6.75
C THR A 83 -1.04 8.19 -6.69
N ALA A 84 -1.49 7.81 -5.49
CA ALA A 84 -2.69 7.01 -5.31
C ALA A 84 -3.94 7.74 -5.81
N GLU A 85 -4.05 9.04 -5.52
CA GLU A 85 -5.16 9.87 -6.00
C GLU A 85 -5.12 10.01 -7.53
N GLU A 86 -3.97 10.42 -8.09
CA GLU A 86 -3.83 10.70 -9.51
C GLU A 86 -3.95 9.43 -10.38
N ARG A 87 -3.24 8.36 -10.03
CA ARG A 87 -3.15 7.15 -10.86
C ARG A 87 -4.21 6.13 -10.52
N ALA A 88 -4.49 5.93 -9.22
CA ALA A 88 -5.46 4.94 -8.75
C ALA A 88 -6.85 5.53 -8.48
N GLY A 89 -7.04 6.85 -8.51
CA GLY A 89 -8.33 7.47 -8.19
C GLY A 89 -8.75 7.21 -6.74
N CYS A 90 -7.78 7.00 -5.85
CA CYS A 90 -8.00 6.69 -4.45
C CYS A 90 -7.76 7.93 -3.61
N ALA A 91 -8.83 8.51 -3.07
CA ALA A 91 -8.73 9.66 -2.18
C ALA A 91 -7.89 9.30 -0.92
N PRO A 92 -7.02 10.21 -0.44
CA PRO A 92 -6.27 9.98 0.79
C PRO A 92 -7.21 9.98 1.99
N LEU A 93 -7.26 8.86 2.73
CA LEU A 93 -7.96 8.77 4.03
C LEU A 93 -7.05 9.11 5.22
N LEU A 94 -5.74 9.26 4.95
CA LEU A 94 -4.71 9.56 5.94
C LEU A 94 -4.10 10.91 5.61
N GLU A 95 -3.97 11.77 6.61
CA GLU A 95 -3.25 13.03 6.47
C GLU A 95 -1.76 12.83 6.67
N VAL A 96 -0.95 13.49 5.83
CA VAL A 96 0.52 13.40 5.91
C VAL A 96 1.01 13.87 7.29
N GLU A 97 0.43 14.94 7.83
CA GLU A 97 0.80 15.49 9.14
C GLU A 97 0.66 14.47 10.27
N ASP A 98 -0.45 13.74 10.30
CA ASP A 98 -0.71 12.74 11.33
C ASP A 98 0.24 11.55 11.22
N MET A 99 0.55 11.14 9.98
CA MET A 99 1.47 10.04 9.71
C MET A 99 2.92 10.38 10.08
N VAL A 100 3.33 11.65 9.97
CA VAL A 100 4.68 12.07 10.39
C VAL A 100 4.76 12.41 11.88
N ARG A 101 3.67 12.86 12.50
CA ARG A 101 3.63 13.24 13.92
C ARG A 101 3.99 12.07 14.84
N LEU A 102 3.51 10.88 14.53
CA LEU A 102 3.80 9.67 15.31
C LEU A 102 4.89 8.84 14.61
N PRO A 103 5.88 8.30 15.35
CA PRO A 103 6.86 7.37 14.78
C PRO A 103 6.23 6.09 14.23
N VAL A 104 5.13 5.64 14.86
CA VAL A 104 4.39 4.43 14.49
C VAL A 104 2.94 4.81 14.22
N PRO A 105 2.42 4.60 13.00
CA PRO A 105 1.04 4.93 12.68
C PRO A 105 0.05 3.92 13.29
N ASP A 106 -1.21 4.35 13.48
CA ASP A 106 -2.27 3.50 13.97
C ASP A 106 -2.61 2.38 12.96
N ALA A 107 -2.63 1.14 13.46
CA ALA A 107 -2.79 -0.04 12.62
C ALA A 107 -4.16 -0.13 11.93
N LYS A 108 -5.20 0.43 12.54
CA LYS A 108 -6.56 0.41 11.99
C LYS A 108 -6.68 1.42 10.87
N CYS A 109 -6.14 2.63 11.05
CA CYS A 109 -6.10 3.67 10.03
C CYS A 109 -5.37 3.19 8.76
N VAL A 110 -4.16 2.65 8.91
CA VAL A 110 -3.38 2.10 7.79
C VAL A 110 -4.10 0.94 7.10
N TYR A 111 -4.65 0.00 7.89
CA TYR A 111 -5.42 -1.12 7.34
C TYR A 111 -6.63 -0.63 6.51
N THR A 112 -7.41 0.32 7.04
CA THR A 112 -8.57 0.89 6.35
C THR A 112 -8.16 1.57 5.05
N TYR A 113 -7.08 2.34 5.06
CA TYR A 113 -6.57 2.98 3.84
C TYR A 113 -6.11 1.97 2.79
N LEU A 114 -5.38 0.92 3.19
CA LEU A 114 -4.94 -0.13 2.26
C LEU A 114 -6.10 -0.95 1.70
N GLN A 115 -7.13 -1.19 2.49
CA GLN A 115 -8.35 -1.85 2.04
C GLN A 115 -9.04 -1.01 0.95
N GLU A 116 -9.11 0.31 1.13
CA GLU A 116 -9.67 1.22 0.13
C GLU A 116 -8.81 1.31 -1.12
N LEU A 117 -7.48 1.43 -0.97
CA LEU A 117 -6.55 1.44 -2.10
C LEU A 117 -6.68 0.16 -2.94
N TYR A 118 -6.77 -1.01 -2.29
CA TYR A 118 -7.03 -2.28 -2.96
C TYR A 118 -8.34 -2.23 -3.76
N ARG A 119 -9.42 -1.68 -3.18
CA ARG A 119 -10.72 -1.52 -3.85
C ARG A 119 -10.63 -0.62 -5.08
N CYS A 120 -9.94 0.51 -4.99
CA CYS A 120 -9.72 1.43 -6.12
C CYS A 120 -8.92 0.77 -7.25
N LEU A 121 -7.85 0.03 -6.92
CA LEU A 121 -7.05 -0.70 -7.90
C LEU A 121 -7.85 -1.82 -8.58
N VAL A 122 -8.71 -2.53 -7.84
CA VAL A 122 -9.64 -3.52 -8.42
C VAL A 122 -10.64 -2.85 -9.36
N ALA A 123 -11.21 -1.71 -8.96
CA ALA A 123 -12.17 -0.97 -9.80
C ALA A 123 -11.55 -0.49 -11.12
N LYS A 124 -10.25 -0.16 -11.13
CA LYS A 124 -9.48 0.16 -12.34
C LYS A 124 -8.99 -1.07 -13.12
N GLY A 125 -9.27 -2.28 -12.67
CA GLY A 125 -8.84 -3.52 -13.31
C GLY A 125 -7.33 -3.83 -13.14
N LEU A 126 -6.63 -3.11 -12.28
CA LEU A 126 -5.20 -3.29 -12.00
C LEU A 126 -4.93 -4.49 -11.09
N VAL A 127 -5.93 -4.89 -10.31
CA VAL A 127 -5.90 -6.11 -9.50
C VAL A 127 -6.98 -7.06 -10.02
N LYS A 128 -6.56 -8.20 -10.55
CA LYS A 128 -7.48 -9.24 -11.04
C LYS A 128 -8.09 -10.00 -9.87
N THR A 129 -9.36 -9.77 -9.60
CA THR A 129 -10.17 -10.67 -8.78
C THR A 129 -10.80 -11.71 -9.72
N LYS A 130 -10.75 -13.01 -9.39
CA LYS A 130 -11.46 -14.01 -10.20
C LYS A 130 -12.96 -13.67 -10.16
N LYS A 131 -13.54 -13.25 -11.29
CA LYS A 131 -14.99 -13.35 -11.50
C LYS A 131 -15.35 -14.84 -11.38
N ARG A 132 -16.31 -15.14 -10.50
CA ARG A 132 -16.99 -16.43 -10.50
C ARG A 132 -17.75 -16.62 -11.80
#